data_AF-A0A523XUZ0-F1
#
_entry.id   AF-A0A523XUZ0-F1
#
_cell.length_a   1.000
_cell.length_b   1.000
_cell.length_c   1.000
_cell.angle_alpha   90.00
_cell.angle_beta   90.00
_cell.angle_gamma   90.00
#
_symmetry.space_group_name_H-M   'P 1'
#
loop_
_entity.id
_entity.type
_entity.pdbx_description
1 polymer ?
#
loop_
_entity_poly.entity_id
_entity_poly.type
_entity_poly.pdbx_seq_one_letter_code
_entity_poly.pdbx_strand_id
1 'polypeptide(L)'
;MSHTLYFHLDYGYMDRRQWSRVLLNIGALARKWIPTTQVVDTSLMSSLNGVRQAMGDRSYPVTDYLYRFFDDLIDHMTTRKRVAKCQFCGGFFRLTRLNKKYCSLKSEDKDCGAKARDHHYYGKHKDQIRAKARNRRALQKKVGSKKIAHPS
;
A
#
# COMPACT_ATOMS: atom_id res chain seq x y z
N MET A 1 -12.09 42.67 15.10
CA MET A 1 -12.07 41.56 16.08
C MET A 1 -11.09 40.51 15.58
N SER A 2 -9.93 40.38 16.21
CA SER A 2 -8.92 39.41 15.80
C SER A 2 -9.28 38.04 16.39
N HIS A 3 -9.68 37.10 15.55
CA HIS A 3 -9.85 35.71 15.96
C HIS A 3 -8.47 35.08 16.15
N THR A 4 -8.01 35.00 17.39
CA THR A 4 -6.83 34.21 17.74
C THR A 4 -7.20 32.74 17.64
N LEU A 5 -6.78 32.07 16.56
CA LEU A 5 -6.85 30.63 16.39
C LEU A 5 -5.91 29.97 17.40
N TYR A 6 -6.44 29.49 18.51
CA TYR A 6 -5.72 28.60 19.42
C TYR A 6 -5.66 27.21 18.80
N PHE A 7 -4.55 26.89 18.15
CA PHE A 7 -4.21 25.52 17.81
C PHE A 7 -3.73 24.82 19.07
N HIS A 8 -4.65 24.15 19.78
CA HIS A 8 -4.27 23.16 20.76
C HIS A 8 -3.70 21.97 19.99
N LEU A 9 -2.40 22.04 19.68
CA LEU A 9 -1.63 20.90 19.22
C LEU A 9 -1.56 19.96 20.42
N ASP A 10 -2.55 19.08 20.55
CA ASP A 10 -2.74 18.24 21.73
C ASP A 10 -1.61 17.19 21.80
N TYR A 11 -0.43 17.63 22.26
CA TYR A 11 0.78 16.83 22.38
C TYR A 11 0.63 15.70 23.41
N GLY A 12 -0.46 15.68 24.18
CA GLY A 12 -0.77 14.63 25.15
C GLY A 12 -1.20 13.31 24.51
N TYR A 13 -1.65 13.33 23.25
CA TYR A 13 -2.19 12.14 22.59
C TYR A 13 -1.13 11.15 22.11
N MET A 14 0.05 11.67 21.74
CA MET A 14 1.14 10.86 21.21
C MET A 14 2.42 11.23 21.94
N ASP A 15 3.15 10.22 22.42
CA ASP A 15 4.44 10.45 23.06
C ASP A 15 5.35 11.27 22.13
N ARG A 16 6.10 12.23 22.70
CA ARG A 16 6.94 13.14 21.94
C ARG A 16 7.92 12.40 21.03
N ARG A 17 8.44 11.23 21.45
CA ARG A 17 9.37 10.44 20.62
C ARG A 17 8.65 9.78 19.45
N GLN A 18 7.43 9.30 19.66
CA GLN A 18 6.59 8.75 18.58
C GLN A 18 6.25 9.84 17.56
N TRP A 19 5.86 11.02 18.04
CA TRP A 19 5.57 12.18 17.19
C TRP A 19 6.77 12.59 16.33
N SER A 20 7.94 12.78 16.97
CA SER A 20 9.17 13.10 16.23
C SER A 20 9.54 12.02 15.21
N ARG A 21 9.32 10.74 15.53
CA ARG A 21 9.57 9.63 14.61
C ARG A 21 8.65 9.69 13.39
N VAL A 22 7.36 9.98 13.58
CA VAL A 22 6.40 10.14 12.47
C VAL A 22 6.83 11.29 11.56
N LEU A 23 7.12 12.46 12.12
CA LEU A 23 7.58 13.62 11.35
C LEU A 23 8.88 13.37 10.59
N LEU A 24 9.88 12.75 11.23
CA LEU A 24 11.15 12.41 10.59
C LEU A 24 10.94 11.45 9.44
N ASN A 25 10.09 10.43 9.61
CA ASN A 25 9.81 9.47 8.55
C ASN A 25 9.07 10.11 7.38
N ILE A 26 8.05 10.95 7.65
CA ILE A 26 7.31 11.68 6.60
C ILE A 26 8.23 12.66 5.86
N GLY A 27 9.04 13.44 6.58
CA GLY A 27 10.00 14.36 5.99
C GLY A 27 11.04 13.65 5.14
N ALA A 28 11.54 12.50 5.59
CA ALA A 28 12.47 11.66 4.82
C ALA A 28 11.82 11.11 3.54
N LEU A 29 10.56 10.69 3.60
CA LEU A 29 9.78 10.25 2.44
C LEU A 29 9.60 11.39 1.44
N ALA A 30 9.18 12.57 1.90
CA ALA A 30 9.01 13.77 1.08
C ALA A 30 10.32 14.16 0.39
N ARG A 31 11.42 14.24 1.15
CA ARG A 31 12.75 14.57 0.62
C ARG A 31 13.24 13.57 -0.42
N LYS A 32 12.90 12.30 -0.32
CA LYS A 32 13.29 11.28 -1.32
C LYS A 32 12.40 11.31 -2.56
N TRP A 33 11.14 11.71 -2.42
CA TRP A 33 10.17 11.66 -3.50
C TRP A 33 10.10 12.94 -4.34
N ILE A 34 10.33 14.12 -3.73
CA ILE A 34 10.27 15.43 -4.38
C ILE A 34 11.38 15.63 -5.43
N PRO A 35 12.64 15.18 -5.23
CA PRO A 35 13.67 15.30 -6.25
C PRO A 35 13.42 14.35 -7.43
N THR A 36 13.82 14.82 -8.61
CA THR A 36 13.51 14.39 -9.99
C THR A 36 13.64 12.91 -10.33
N THR A 37 14.28 12.09 -9.48
CA THR A 37 14.59 10.69 -9.81
C THR A 37 13.45 9.73 -9.51
N GLN A 38 12.54 10.04 -8.56
CA GLN A 38 11.38 9.20 -8.20
C GLN A 38 11.71 7.70 -8.06
N VAL A 39 12.93 7.40 -7.58
CA VAL A 39 13.43 6.05 -7.47
C VAL A 39 12.84 5.40 -6.23
N VAL A 40 12.21 4.24 -6.45
CA VAL A 40 11.75 3.38 -5.36
C VAL A 40 12.86 2.40 -5.03
N ASP A 41 13.61 2.69 -3.98
CA ASP A 41 14.66 1.84 -3.43
C ASP A 41 14.21 1.14 -2.13
N THR A 42 15.03 0.22 -1.64
CA THR A 42 14.75 -0.53 -0.41
C THR A 42 14.63 0.38 0.81
N SER A 43 15.40 1.48 0.85
CA SER A 43 15.37 2.43 1.96
C SER A 43 14.05 3.18 2.03
N LEU A 44 13.53 3.68 0.89
CA LEU A 44 12.21 4.29 0.76
C LEU A 44 11.11 3.29 1.14
N MET A 45 11.19 2.05 0.65
CA MET A 45 10.22 1.01 0.99
C MET A 45 10.20 0.68 2.48
N SER A 46 11.36 0.70 3.13
CA SER A 46 11.47 0.52 4.59
C SER A 46 10.78 1.68 5.32
N SER A 47 11.08 2.93 4.95
CA SER A 47 10.42 4.12 5.50
C SER A 47 8.90 4.10 5.31
N LEU A 48 8.40 3.76 4.12
CA LEU A 48 6.96 3.68 3.84
C LEU A 48 6.26 2.66 4.73
N ASN A 49 6.84 1.47 4.88
CA ASN A 49 6.27 0.44 5.72
C ASN A 49 6.40 0.77 7.22
N GLY A 50 7.47 1.46 7.62
CA GLY A 50 7.67 1.95 8.98
C GLY A 50 6.63 2.99 9.38
N VAL A 51 6.34 3.97 8.52
CA VAL A 51 5.24 4.92 8.75
C VAL A 51 3.93 4.17 8.90
N ARG A 52 3.58 3.32 7.93
CA ARG A 52 2.34 2.53 7.98
C ARG A 52 2.17 1.74 9.28
N GLN A 53 3.24 1.11 9.78
CA GLN A 53 3.18 0.36 11.05
C GLN A 53 3.04 1.26 12.27
N ALA A 54 3.56 2.49 12.21
CA ALA A 54 3.43 3.50 13.25
C ALA A 54 2.12 4.30 13.16
N MET A 55 1.34 4.14 12.08
CA MET A 55 0.05 4.82 11.95
C MET A 55 -0.90 4.28 13.00
N GLY A 56 -1.32 5.16 13.90
CA GLY A 56 -2.31 4.89 14.93
C GLY A 56 -3.68 5.44 14.55
N ASP A 57 -4.40 5.89 15.58
CA ASP A 57 -5.69 6.57 15.44
C ASP A 57 -5.58 7.86 14.61
N ARG A 58 -6.68 8.18 13.93
CA ARG A 58 -6.86 9.38 13.10
C ARG A 58 -7.86 10.37 13.70
N SER A 59 -8.31 10.15 14.93
CA SER A 59 -9.26 11.02 15.62
C SER A 59 -8.77 12.47 15.81
N TYR A 60 -7.44 12.69 15.80
CA TYR A 60 -6.84 14.00 16.02
C TYR A 60 -6.53 14.73 14.70
N PRO A 61 -6.97 16.00 14.53
CA PRO A 61 -6.83 16.73 13.26
C PRO A 61 -5.40 16.84 12.73
N VAL A 62 -4.42 17.05 13.61
CA VAL A 62 -3.01 17.21 13.21
C VAL A 62 -2.43 15.88 12.74
N THR A 63 -2.73 14.80 13.46
CA THR A 63 -2.32 13.44 13.09
C THR A 63 -2.97 13.01 11.78
N ASP A 64 -4.27 13.30 11.60
CA ASP A 64 -4.98 13.04 10.35
C ASP A 64 -4.35 13.82 9.18
N TYR A 65 -4.04 15.10 9.37
CA TYR A 65 -3.36 15.90 8.36
C TYR A 65 -2.02 15.28 7.91
N LEU A 66 -1.19 14.84 8.86
CA LEU A 66 0.09 14.17 8.53
C LEU A 66 -0.12 12.85 7.79
N TYR A 67 -1.12 12.07 8.19
CA TYR A 67 -1.42 10.80 7.53
C TYR A 67 -2.06 10.99 6.15
N ARG A 68 -2.80 12.08 5.92
CA ARG A 68 -3.28 12.45 4.57
C ARG A 68 -2.13 12.72 3.62
N PHE A 69 -1.09 13.44 4.05
CA PHE A 69 0.11 13.62 3.22
C PHE A 69 0.73 12.27 2.82
N PHE A 70 0.79 11.33 3.78
CA PHE A 70 1.27 9.98 3.50
C PHE A 70 0.36 9.23 2.50
N ASP A 71 -0.96 9.33 2.66
CA ASP A 71 -1.93 8.72 1.75
C ASP A 71 -1.81 9.29 0.33
N ASP A 72 -1.72 10.62 0.19
CA ASP A 72 -1.52 11.31 -1.09
C ASP A 72 -0.23 10.86 -1.80
N LEU A 73 0.84 10.69 -1.01
CA LEU A 73 2.10 10.16 -1.52
C LEU A 73 1.94 8.74 -2.05
N ILE A 74 1.29 7.85 -1.29
CA ILE A 74 1.02 6.47 -1.71
C ILE A 74 0.17 6.42 -2.97
N ASP A 75 -0.88 7.23 -3.04
CA ASP A 75 -1.78 7.28 -4.19
C ASP A 75 -1.04 7.75 -5.43
N HIS A 76 -0.20 8.78 -5.31
CA HIS A 76 0.64 9.25 -6.38
C HIS A 76 1.65 8.18 -6.85
N MET A 77 2.33 7.48 -5.93
CA MET A 77 3.27 6.40 -6.26
C MET A 77 2.57 5.18 -6.90
N THR A 78 1.35 4.86 -6.46
CA THR A 78 0.53 3.76 -6.99
C THR A 78 0.02 4.10 -8.39
N THR A 79 -0.44 5.34 -8.61
CA THR A 79 -0.90 5.85 -9.91
C THR A 79 0.23 5.82 -10.94
N ARG A 80 1.45 6.17 -10.54
CA ARG A 80 2.66 6.04 -11.37
C ARG A 80 3.16 4.59 -11.52
N LYS A 81 2.44 3.60 -11.00
CA LYS A 81 2.79 2.17 -11.05
C LYS A 81 4.19 1.88 -10.49
N ARG A 82 4.61 2.62 -9.46
CA ARG A 82 5.92 2.46 -8.82
C ARG A 82 5.88 1.53 -7.62
N VAL A 83 4.77 1.53 -6.88
CA VAL A 83 4.53 0.68 -5.71
C VAL A 83 3.19 -0.03 -5.82
N ALA A 84 3.03 -1.10 -5.05
CA ALA A 84 1.74 -1.75 -4.86
C ALA A 84 1.62 -2.25 -3.41
N LYS A 85 0.37 -2.39 -2.94
CA LYS A 85 0.06 -2.92 -1.61
C LYS A 85 -0.05 -4.44 -1.67
N CYS A 86 0.65 -5.14 -0.78
CA CYS A 86 0.58 -6.58 -0.66
C CYS A 86 -0.79 -6.99 -0.13
N GLN A 87 -1.47 -7.89 -0.85
CA GLN A 87 -2.79 -8.39 -0.43
C GLN A 87 -2.75 -9.25 0.85
N PHE A 88 -1.57 -9.70 1.26
CA PHE A 88 -1.41 -10.58 2.42
C PHE A 88 -1.05 -9.81 3.70
N CYS A 89 0.09 -9.10 3.71
CA CYS A 89 0.54 -8.37 4.90
C CYS A 89 0.11 -6.89 4.92
N GLY A 90 -0.52 -6.41 3.85
CA GLY A 90 -0.88 -4.99 3.66
C GLY A 90 0.30 -4.04 3.46
N GLY A 91 1.54 -4.56 3.44
CA GLY A 91 2.75 -3.74 3.28
C GLY A 91 2.97 -3.34 1.83
N PHE A 92 3.68 -2.25 1.61
CA PHE A 92 4.04 -1.79 0.28
C PHE A 92 5.27 -2.53 -0.23
N PHE A 93 5.33 -2.77 -1.55
CA PHE A 93 6.48 -3.30 -2.26
C PHE A 93 6.69 -2.58 -3.60
N ARG A 94 7.91 -2.63 -4.14
CA ARG A 94 8.21 -2.05 -5.46
C ARG A 94 7.55 -2.84 -6.57
N LEU A 95 6.83 -2.14 -7.45
CA LEU A 95 6.20 -2.76 -8.62
C LEU A 95 7.22 -2.90 -9.76
N THR A 96 7.88 -4.05 -9.84
CA THR A 96 8.82 -4.38 -10.93
C THR A 96 8.17 -5.11 -12.10
N ARG A 97 7.02 -5.76 -11.86
CA ARG A 97 6.25 -6.48 -12.88
C ARG A 97 4.78 -6.10 -12.77
N LEU A 98 4.15 -5.82 -13.90
CA LEU A 98 2.70 -5.65 -14.00
C LEU A 98 2.04 -6.96 -13.50
N ASN A 99 1.14 -6.87 -12.53
CA ASN A 99 0.39 -7.97 -11.90
C ASN A 99 1.01 -8.69 -10.68
N LYS A 100 2.13 -8.22 -10.11
CA LYS A 100 2.61 -8.76 -8.83
C LYS A 100 1.60 -8.41 -7.71
N LYS A 101 1.21 -9.40 -6.89
CA LYS A 101 0.18 -9.25 -5.84
C LYS A 101 0.71 -9.26 -4.40
N TYR A 102 1.96 -9.69 -4.21
CA TYR A 102 2.55 -9.93 -2.89
C TYR A 102 4.04 -9.56 -2.84
N CYS A 103 4.53 -9.21 -1.64
CA CYS A 103 5.97 -9.03 -1.38
C CYS A 103 6.74 -10.32 -1.66
N SER A 104 8.02 -10.19 -2.04
CA SER A 104 8.91 -11.33 -2.28
C SER A 104 10.24 -11.18 -1.59
N LEU A 105 10.73 -12.28 -1.01
CA LEU A 105 12.02 -12.35 -0.33
C LEU A 105 13.14 -11.76 -1.18
N LYS A 106 13.29 -12.21 -2.43
CA LYS A 106 14.34 -11.75 -3.36
C LYS A 106 14.38 -10.24 -3.64
N SER A 107 13.27 -9.51 -3.48
CA SER A 107 13.23 -8.07 -3.82
C SER A 107 12.91 -7.15 -2.64
N GLU A 108 12.24 -7.65 -1.61
CA GLU A 108 11.76 -6.85 -0.48
C GLU A 108 12.19 -7.43 0.87
N ASP A 109 12.95 -8.53 0.88
CA ASP A 109 13.37 -9.27 2.07
C ASP A 109 12.20 -9.68 2.99
N LYS A 110 11.07 -10.05 2.36
CA LYS A 110 9.83 -10.43 3.05
C LYS A 110 9.24 -11.71 2.49
N ASP A 111 8.90 -12.65 3.38
CA ASP A 111 8.37 -13.96 3.00
C ASP A 111 6.83 -14.05 2.96
N CYS A 112 6.16 -12.91 2.73
CA CYS A 112 4.69 -12.83 2.66
C CYS A 112 4.06 -13.80 1.63
N GLY A 113 4.84 -14.25 0.65
CA GLY A 113 4.39 -15.05 -0.47
C GLY A 113 4.73 -16.53 -0.40
N ALA A 114 5.44 -17.04 0.61
CA ALA A 114 5.78 -18.47 0.71
C ALA A 114 4.55 -19.37 0.64
N LYS A 115 3.52 -19.09 1.44
CA LYS A 115 2.24 -19.84 1.39
C LYS A 115 1.53 -19.79 0.02
N ALA A 116 1.79 -18.75 -0.78
CA ALA A 116 1.23 -18.58 -2.12
C ALA A 116 2.15 -19.10 -3.25
N ARG A 117 3.41 -19.43 -2.93
CA ARG A 117 4.46 -19.91 -3.85
C ARG A 117 4.93 -21.31 -3.55
N ASP A 118 4.45 -21.93 -2.48
CA ASP A 118 4.79 -23.30 -2.13
C ASP A 118 4.41 -24.22 -3.31
N HIS A 119 5.45 -24.66 -4.02
CA HIS A 119 5.34 -25.50 -5.20
C HIS A 119 4.75 -26.86 -4.83
N HIS A 120 4.95 -27.31 -3.59
CA HIS A 120 4.38 -28.53 -3.05
C HIS A 120 2.88 -28.38 -2.80
N TYR A 121 2.45 -27.28 -2.16
CA TYR A 121 1.02 -26.95 -2.02
C TYR A 121 0.32 -26.76 -3.38
N TYR A 122 0.94 -26.03 -4.31
CA TYR A 122 0.41 -25.88 -5.66
C TYR A 122 0.35 -27.22 -6.40
N GLY A 123 1.36 -28.09 -6.26
CA GLY A 123 1.36 -29.44 -6.82
C GLY A 123 0.21 -30.29 -6.27
N LYS A 124 0.02 -30.30 -4.95
CA LYS A 124 -1.03 -31.08 -4.25
C LYS A 124 -2.46 -30.62 -4.57
N HIS A 125 -2.66 -29.33 -4.86
CA HIS A 125 -3.99 -28.74 -5.09
C HIS A 125 -4.18 -28.18 -6.51
N LYS A 126 -3.30 -28.56 -7.44
CA LYS A 126 -3.23 -28.04 -8.81
C LYS A 126 -4.57 -28.11 -9.54
N ASP A 127 -5.28 -29.23 -9.42
CA ASP A 127 -6.52 -29.47 -10.15
C ASP A 127 -7.69 -28.63 -9.62
N GLN A 128 -7.78 -28.47 -8.30
CA GLN A 128 -8.78 -27.60 -7.66
C GLN A 128 -8.56 -26.12 -8.03
N ILE A 129 -7.30 -25.67 -8.03
CA ILE A 129 -6.92 -24.31 -8.40
C ILE A 129 -7.22 -24.05 -9.88
N ARG A 130 -6.85 -24.98 -10.78
CA ARG A 130 -7.14 -24.89 -12.22
C ARG A 130 -8.64 -24.91 -12.51
N ALA A 131 -9.41 -25.73 -11.81
CA ALA A 131 -10.87 -25.78 -11.95
C ALA A 131 -11.51 -24.45 -11.53
N LYS A 132 -11.16 -23.89 -10.37
CA LYS A 132 -11.65 -22.57 -9.93
C LYS A 132 -11.28 -21.45 -10.91
N ALA A 133 -10.06 -21.47 -11.45
CA ALA A 133 -9.63 -20.48 -12.43
C ALA A 133 -10.41 -20.56 -13.76
N ARG A 134 -10.70 -21.79 -14.25
CA ARG A 134 -11.53 -22.02 -15.45
C ARG A 134 -12.96 -21.53 -15.23
N ASN A 135 -13.57 -21.88 -14.10
CA ASN A 135 -14.93 -21.44 -13.76
C ASN A 135 -15.03 -19.92 -13.64
N ARG A 136 -14.03 -19.26 -13.04
CA ARG A 136 -14.00 -17.79 -12.95
C ARG A 136 -13.91 -17.12 -14.32
N ARG A 137 -13.10 -17.66 -15.25
CA ARG A 137 -13.03 -17.16 -16.64
C ARG A 137 -14.35 -17.38 -17.38
N ALA A 138 -15.00 -18.53 -17.19
CA ALA A 138 -16.30 -18.81 -17.78
C ALA A 138 -17.39 -17.84 -17.26
N LEU A 139 -17.39 -17.55 -15.96
CA LEU A 139 -18.28 -16.54 -15.37
C LEU A 139 -18.01 -15.14 -15.91
N GLN A 140 -16.74 -14.73 -16.01
CA GLN A 140 -16.37 -13.42 -16.55
C GLN A 140 -16.77 -13.25 -18.02
N LYS A 141 -16.66 -14.31 -18.84
CA LYS A 141 -17.19 -14.31 -20.21
C LYS A 141 -18.70 -14.11 -20.22
N LYS A 142 -19.45 -14.86 -19.40
CA LYS A 142 -20.91 -14.74 -19.31
C LYS A 142 -21.38 -13.36 -18.85
N VAL A 143 -20.66 -12.73 -17.91
CA VAL A 143 -20.99 -11.38 -17.43
C VAL A 143 -20.59 -10.29 -18.44
N GLY A 144 -19.47 -10.46 -19.15
CA GLY A 144 -19.06 -9.57 -20.23
C GLY A 144 -20.02 -9.59 -21.42
N SER A 145 -20.56 -10.76 -21.77
CA SER A 145 -21.53 -10.91 -22.87
C SER A 145 -22.93 -10.36 -22.57
N LYS A 146 -23.31 -10.16 -21.29
CA LYS A 146 -24.61 -9.59 -20.91
C LYS A 146 -24.68 -8.06 -20.97
N LYS A 147 -23.55 -7.36 -21.17
CA LYS A 147 -23.51 -5.88 -21.22
C LYS A 147 -23.69 -5.27 -22.62
N ILE A 148 -24.02 -6.07 -23.64
CA ILE A 148 -24.25 -5.60 -25.01
C ILE A 148 -25.62 -6.11 -25.49
N ALA A 149 -26.68 -5.54 -24.92
CA ALA A 149 -28.00 -5.57 -25.52
C ALA A 149 -28.68 -4.25 -25.14
N HIS A 150 -28.33 -3.20 -25.87
CA HIS A 150 -29.15 -1.99 -25.89
C HIS A 150 -30.38 -2.31 -26.74
N PRO A 151 -31.60 -2.25 -26.18
CA PRO A 151 -32.80 -2.35 -26.98
C PRO A 151 -32.93 -1.03 -27.75
N SER A 152 -33.07 -1.14 -29.07
CA SER A 152 -33.49 -0.04 -29.96
C SER A 152 -34.60 -0.59 -30.82
#